data_AF-A0A2V9BL39-F1
#
_entry.id   AF-A0A2V9BL39-F1
#
_cell.length_a   1.000
_cell.length_b   1.000
_cell.length_c   1.000
_cell.angle_alpha   90.00
_cell.angle_beta   90.00
_cell.angle_gamma   90.00
#
_symmetry.space_group_name_H-M   'P 1'
#
loop_
_entity.id
_entity.type
_entity.pdbx_description
1 polymer ?
#
loop_
_entity_poly.entity_id
_entity_poly.type
_entity_poly.pdbx_seq_one_letter_code
_entity_poly.pdbx_strand_id
1 'polypeptide(L)'
;MKRMRKACGFFFFLAMFALWGVFPCRAQSASATGAIEFDARVTPTAARPEPVRLFTFYLLSKSYAEIADEAEAADAMPAREKFIEDLKVSSKLKEWMKRHETIDLASTEIEQMLTPDDVVDIPEFQDAYMTANTGGLAPGMPRPKYSEALKTSHPAKYERLRQQYITALKKFVAMNPGTLAGIEAYLDAVNPARGWNQLAAAHRNRMARRAPEIAQTRYLVAKTDTDLNGHGSLLNVPPGMYWLSTLNLNAAAADLRLRWNVEVTVQPGRTTRIELTNLNGTEPSQTAR
;
A
#
# COMPACT_ATOMS: atom_id res chain seq x y z
N MET A 1 15.06 96.60 -58.96
CA MET A 1 15.59 96.61 -57.57
C MET A 1 16.56 95.44 -57.39
N LYS A 2 17.82 95.75 -57.05
CA LYS A 2 18.88 94.94 -56.37
C LYS A 2 19.03 93.43 -56.74
N ARG A 3 20.12 93.08 -57.47
CA ARG A 3 21.39 92.45 -56.98
C ARG A 3 21.28 90.92 -56.80
N MET A 4 22.01 90.11 -57.58
CA MET A 4 23.35 89.53 -57.26
C MET A 4 23.31 88.64 -56.00
N ARG A 5 23.89 87.44 -55.89
CA ARG A 5 25.00 86.76 -56.56
C ARG A 5 25.05 85.33 -55.96
N LYS A 6 25.34 84.34 -56.80
CA LYS A 6 26.32 83.23 -56.63
C LYS A 6 26.64 82.65 -55.23
N ALA A 7 26.60 81.31 -55.23
CA ALA A 7 27.63 80.37 -54.76
C ALA A 7 27.69 79.91 -53.29
N CYS A 8 27.98 78.60 -53.20
CA CYS A 8 28.74 77.88 -52.17
C CYS A 8 28.15 77.74 -50.76
N GLY A 9 28.29 76.52 -50.22
CA GLY A 9 28.20 76.32 -48.78
C GLY A 9 28.04 74.87 -48.34
N PHE A 10 29.06 74.05 -48.57
CA PHE A 10 29.35 72.85 -47.76
C PHE A 10 29.56 73.27 -46.28
N PHE A 11 29.17 72.43 -45.31
CA PHE A 11 29.73 72.18 -43.95
C PHE A 11 28.60 71.71 -43.00
N PHE A 12 28.54 70.41 -42.65
CA PHE A 12 29.14 69.75 -41.48
C PHE A 12 28.40 70.03 -40.16
N PHE A 13 27.65 69.05 -39.63
CA PHE A 13 27.61 68.80 -38.19
C PHE A 13 27.36 67.32 -37.87
N LEU A 14 28.23 66.87 -36.96
CA LEU A 14 28.46 65.56 -36.37
C LEU A 14 27.35 65.17 -35.36
N ALA A 15 26.88 63.92 -35.38
CA ALA A 15 26.45 63.11 -34.21
C ALA A 15 25.85 61.77 -34.70
N MET A 16 26.54 60.64 -34.61
CA MET A 16 26.62 59.75 -33.43
C MET A 16 25.40 58.83 -33.30
N PHE A 17 25.57 57.56 -33.74
CA PHE A 17 25.15 56.29 -33.09
C PHE A 17 25.04 55.16 -34.14
N ALA A 18 26.16 54.47 -34.38
CA ALA A 18 26.15 53.14 -34.98
C ALA A 18 26.10 52.12 -33.83
N LEU A 19 24.91 51.60 -33.53
CA LEU A 19 24.74 50.42 -32.68
C LEU A 19 24.58 49.21 -33.60
N TRP A 20 25.69 48.54 -33.88
CA TRP A 20 25.70 47.19 -34.39
C TRP A 20 25.06 46.27 -33.35
N GLY A 21 23.91 45.69 -33.71
CA GLY A 21 23.24 44.66 -32.93
C GLY A 21 24.10 43.40 -32.90
N VAL A 22 24.89 43.26 -31.84
CA VAL A 22 25.47 41.97 -31.43
C VAL A 22 24.30 41.13 -30.92
N PHE A 23 23.78 40.23 -31.74
CA PHE A 23 22.94 39.14 -31.27
C PHE A 23 23.82 38.23 -30.42
N PRO A 24 23.60 38.08 -29.10
CA PRO A 24 24.27 37.05 -28.34
C PRO A 24 23.70 35.72 -28.79
N CYS A 25 24.45 35.00 -29.61
CA CYS A 25 24.29 33.57 -29.77
C CYS A 25 24.52 32.96 -28.38
N ARG A 26 23.45 32.73 -27.62
CA ARG A 26 23.50 31.89 -26.43
C ARG A 26 23.87 30.50 -26.91
N ALA A 27 25.16 30.18 -26.87
CA ALA A 27 25.61 28.81 -26.86
C ALA A 27 24.90 28.14 -25.67
N GLN A 28 23.89 27.33 -25.95
CA GLN A 28 23.43 26.34 -24.99
C GLN A 28 24.64 25.46 -24.73
N SER A 29 25.22 25.57 -23.53
CA SER A 29 26.14 24.56 -23.04
C SER A 29 25.42 23.23 -23.19
N ALA A 30 25.83 22.42 -24.17
CA ALA A 30 25.44 21.03 -24.21
C ALA A 30 25.99 20.44 -22.92
N SER A 31 25.13 20.34 -21.90
CA SER A 31 25.51 19.73 -20.64
C SER A 31 25.89 18.31 -21.00
N ALA A 32 27.20 17.98 -20.90
CA ALA A 32 27.72 16.71 -21.36
C ALA A 32 26.90 15.60 -20.70
N THR A 33 26.19 14.79 -21.48
CA THR A 33 25.42 13.67 -20.94
C THR A 33 26.37 12.64 -20.34
N GLY A 34 25.90 11.92 -19.32
CA GLY A 34 26.62 10.78 -18.76
C GLY A 34 26.09 9.45 -19.30
N ALA A 35 26.63 8.37 -18.74
CA ALA A 35 26.20 7.00 -18.99
C ALA A 35 26.10 6.22 -17.68
N ILE A 36 25.31 5.16 -17.67
CA ILE A 36 25.24 4.17 -16.60
C ILE A 36 25.57 2.81 -17.21
N GLU A 37 26.48 2.08 -16.57
CA GLU A 37 26.78 0.68 -16.84
C GLU A 37 26.51 -0.11 -15.56
N PHE A 38 25.91 -1.28 -15.68
CA PHE A 38 25.66 -2.12 -14.52
C PHE A 38 25.73 -3.61 -14.84
N ASP A 39 26.09 -4.39 -13.84
CA ASP A 39 26.06 -5.86 -13.87
C ASP A 39 25.09 -6.37 -12.82
N ALA A 40 24.10 -7.15 -13.24
CA ALA A 40 23.09 -7.72 -12.37
C ALA A 40 23.31 -9.22 -12.14
N ARG A 41 23.44 -9.61 -10.88
CA ARG A 41 23.67 -11.00 -10.46
C ARG A 41 22.85 -11.36 -9.23
N VAL A 42 22.34 -12.58 -9.22
CA VAL A 42 21.65 -13.17 -8.07
C VAL A 42 22.50 -14.34 -7.59
N THR A 43 22.76 -14.42 -6.28
CA THR A 43 23.48 -15.54 -5.66
C THR A 43 22.48 -16.37 -4.87
N PRO A 44 22.04 -17.53 -5.39
CA PRO A 44 21.15 -18.42 -4.64
C PRO A 44 21.84 -19.03 -3.41
N THR A 45 21.06 -19.63 -2.51
CA THR A 45 21.61 -20.25 -1.29
C THR A 45 22.58 -21.37 -1.66
N ALA A 46 23.81 -21.29 -1.15
CA ALA A 46 24.89 -22.26 -1.42
C ALA A 46 25.26 -22.45 -2.91
N ALA A 47 24.97 -21.47 -3.76
CA ALA A 47 25.28 -21.50 -5.20
C ALA A 47 26.25 -20.38 -5.62
N ARG A 48 26.70 -20.44 -6.88
CA ARG A 48 27.51 -19.37 -7.48
C ARG A 48 26.61 -18.22 -7.94
N PRO A 49 27.13 -16.97 -8.00
CA PRO A 49 26.38 -15.86 -8.58
C PRO A 49 26.00 -16.14 -10.04
N GLU A 50 24.72 -16.03 -10.35
CA GLU A 50 24.15 -16.19 -11.68
C GLU A 50 23.81 -14.82 -12.28
N PRO A 51 24.11 -14.58 -13.57
CA PRO A 51 23.74 -13.34 -14.23
C PRO A 51 22.23 -13.24 -14.43
N VAL A 52 21.66 -12.06 -14.22
CA VAL A 52 20.25 -11.77 -14.51
C VAL A 52 20.11 -11.49 -15.99
N ARG A 53 19.75 -12.49 -16.79
CA ARG A 53 19.74 -12.41 -18.27
C ARG A 53 18.43 -11.88 -18.81
N LEU A 54 18.50 -11.09 -19.89
CA LEU A 54 17.34 -10.64 -20.68
C LEU A 54 16.23 -10.02 -19.81
N PHE A 55 16.64 -9.23 -18.82
CA PHE A 55 15.74 -8.66 -17.83
C PHE A 55 15.70 -7.14 -17.95
N THR A 56 14.50 -6.57 -17.88
CA THR A 56 14.30 -5.13 -18.06
C THR A 56 14.61 -4.36 -16.79
N PHE A 57 15.46 -3.34 -16.93
CA PHE A 57 15.72 -2.33 -15.92
C PHE A 57 15.21 -0.97 -16.39
N TYR A 58 14.72 -0.21 -15.41
CA TYR A 58 14.14 1.11 -15.60
C TYR A 58 14.98 2.13 -14.84
N LEU A 59 15.33 3.21 -15.51
CA LEU A 59 15.89 4.39 -14.88
C LEU A 59 14.76 5.36 -14.59
N LEU A 60 14.54 5.66 -13.32
CA LEU A 60 13.44 6.50 -12.83
C LEU A 60 13.99 7.80 -12.25
N SER A 61 13.25 8.90 -12.43
CA SER A 61 13.54 10.19 -11.80
C SER A 61 13.12 10.27 -10.33
N LYS A 62 12.42 9.24 -9.83
CA LYS A 62 11.95 9.11 -8.45
C LYS A 62 12.03 7.64 -8.04
N SER A 63 12.24 7.38 -6.74
CA SER A 63 12.36 6.01 -6.23
C SER A 63 11.05 5.23 -6.45
N TYR A 64 11.15 3.94 -6.79
CA TYR A 64 9.95 3.13 -7.02
C TYR A 64 9.09 2.99 -5.74
N ALA A 65 9.72 3.01 -4.56
CA ALA A 65 9.02 3.02 -3.27
C ALA A 65 8.12 4.26 -3.12
N GLU A 66 8.66 5.46 -3.35
CA GLU A 66 7.86 6.69 -3.26
C GLU A 66 6.78 6.78 -4.36
N ILE A 67 7.02 6.17 -5.52
CA ILE A 67 6.01 6.06 -6.59
C ILE A 67 4.87 5.13 -6.14
N ALA A 68 5.19 4.03 -5.46
CA ALA A 68 4.19 3.13 -4.89
C ALA A 68 3.37 3.83 -3.80
N ASP A 69 4.02 4.59 -2.91
CA ASP A 69 3.34 5.38 -1.88
C ASP A 69 2.41 6.44 -2.49
N GLU A 70 2.84 7.11 -3.57
CA GLU A 70 1.99 8.06 -4.31
C GLU A 70 0.78 7.37 -4.95
N ALA A 71 0.97 6.17 -5.50
CA ALA A 71 -0.11 5.37 -6.06
C ALA A 71 -1.12 4.97 -4.98
N GLU A 72 -0.63 4.55 -3.80
CA GLU A 72 -1.45 4.18 -2.66
C GLU A 72 -2.20 5.37 -2.05
N ALA A 73 -1.56 6.54 -1.96
CA ALA A 73 -2.22 7.77 -1.51
C ALA A 73 -3.36 8.21 -2.45
N ALA A 74 -3.23 7.93 -3.76
CA ALA A 74 -4.25 8.27 -4.75
C ALA A 74 -5.46 7.30 -4.76
N ASP A 75 -5.27 6.03 -4.41
CA ASP A 75 -6.33 5.01 -4.26
C ASP A 75 -6.17 4.32 -2.91
N ALA A 76 -6.40 5.07 -1.84
CA ALA A 76 -6.22 4.56 -0.47
C ALA A 76 -7.27 3.49 -0.15
N MET A 77 -6.83 2.39 0.48
CA MET A 77 -7.75 1.41 1.04
C MET A 77 -8.63 2.08 2.11
N PRO A 78 -9.95 1.81 2.16
CA PRO A 78 -10.78 2.37 3.22
C PRO A 78 -10.25 1.94 4.58
N ALA A 79 -10.29 2.87 5.54
CA ALA A 79 -9.91 2.58 6.92
C ALA A 79 -10.75 1.42 7.47
N ARG A 80 -10.13 0.57 8.31
CA ARG A 80 -10.80 -0.57 8.95
C ARG A 80 -12.04 -0.13 9.72
N GLU A 81 -11.97 1.02 10.37
CA GLU A 81 -13.05 1.60 11.17
C GLU A 81 -14.26 1.96 10.29
N LYS A 82 -14.01 2.51 9.09
CA LYS A 82 -15.06 2.81 8.12
C LYS A 82 -15.68 1.52 7.58
N PHE A 83 -14.86 0.51 7.31
CA PHE A 83 -15.36 -0.81 6.91
C PHE A 83 -16.25 -1.43 7.99
N ILE A 84 -15.85 -1.36 9.27
CA ILE A 84 -16.65 -1.83 10.41
C ILE A 84 -17.97 -1.06 10.51
N GLU A 85 -17.96 0.25 10.27
CA GLU A 85 -19.17 1.10 10.29
C GLU A 85 -20.19 0.67 9.24
N ASP A 86 -19.74 0.24 8.07
CA ASP A 86 -20.60 -0.19 6.96
C ASP A 86 -21.17 -1.62 7.15
N LEU A 87 -20.71 -2.37 8.16
CA LEU A 87 -21.21 -3.73 8.43
C LEU A 87 -22.69 -3.73 8.85
N LYS A 88 -23.45 -4.73 8.40
CA LYS A 88 -24.87 -4.94 8.78
C LYS A 88 -24.99 -5.79 10.04
N VAL A 89 -24.31 -5.37 11.10
CA VAL A 89 -24.30 -6.01 12.43
C VAL A 89 -24.62 -4.98 13.51
N SER A 90 -24.83 -5.44 14.74
CA SER A 90 -25.15 -4.59 15.88
C SER A 90 -24.06 -3.54 16.14
N SER A 91 -24.45 -2.37 16.65
CA SER A 91 -23.50 -1.33 17.05
C SER A 91 -22.53 -1.82 18.13
N LYS A 92 -23.00 -2.68 19.03
CA LYS A 92 -22.18 -3.27 20.09
C LYS A 92 -21.08 -4.18 19.53
N LEU A 93 -21.39 -5.00 18.52
CA LEU A 93 -20.36 -5.82 17.87
C LEU A 93 -19.32 -4.95 17.14
N LYS A 94 -19.76 -3.86 16.49
CA LYS A 94 -18.84 -2.89 15.85
C LYS A 94 -17.90 -2.25 16.87
N GLU A 95 -18.42 -1.79 18.00
CA GLU A 95 -17.62 -1.21 19.08
C GLU A 95 -16.65 -2.25 19.66
N TRP A 96 -17.10 -3.50 19.83
CA TRP A 96 -16.26 -4.60 20.29
C TRP A 96 -15.10 -4.88 19.34
N MET A 97 -15.36 -4.94 18.02
CA MET A 97 -14.32 -5.13 16.99
C MET A 97 -13.31 -3.98 16.99
N LYS A 98 -13.78 -2.73 17.13
CA LYS A 98 -12.90 -1.56 17.23
C LYS A 98 -12.02 -1.60 18.48
N ARG A 99 -12.58 -2.01 19.64
CA ARG A 99 -11.87 -2.08 20.92
C ARG A 99 -10.79 -3.16 20.93
N HIS A 100 -11.05 -4.32 20.32
CA HIS A 100 -10.11 -5.46 20.29
C HIS A 100 -9.23 -5.49 19.04
N GLU A 101 -9.37 -4.50 18.15
CA GLU A 101 -8.61 -4.39 16.90
C GLU A 101 -8.68 -5.61 15.98
N THR A 102 -9.72 -6.44 16.15
CA THR A 102 -9.94 -7.65 15.35
C THR A 102 -11.27 -7.57 14.59
N ILE A 103 -11.26 -8.18 13.41
CA ILE A 103 -12.42 -8.38 12.54
C ILE A 103 -12.59 -9.85 12.18
N ASP A 104 -11.74 -10.73 12.70
CA ASP A 104 -11.83 -12.18 12.46
C ASP A 104 -12.53 -12.85 13.63
N LEU A 105 -13.83 -13.05 13.45
CA LEU A 105 -14.68 -13.66 14.46
C LEU A 105 -14.66 -15.19 14.43
N ALA A 106 -14.05 -15.79 13.40
CA ALA A 106 -13.88 -17.24 13.29
C ALA A 106 -12.52 -17.73 13.79
N SER A 107 -11.66 -16.81 14.27
CA SER A 107 -10.39 -17.17 14.89
C SER A 107 -10.64 -17.90 16.21
N THR A 108 -9.87 -18.96 16.47
CA THR A 108 -9.87 -19.67 17.77
C THR A 108 -9.42 -18.79 18.93
N GLU A 109 -8.79 -17.64 18.64
CA GLU A 109 -8.38 -16.67 19.66
C GLU A 109 -9.58 -15.89 20.24
N ILE A 110 -10.73 -15.89 19.57
CA ILE A 110 -11.90 -15.12 20.02
C ILE A 110 -12.38 -15.59 21.40
N GLU A 111 -12.27 -16.88 21.69
CA GLU A 111 -12.64 -17.45 22.99
C GLU A 111 -11.89 -16.79 24.15
N GLN A 112 -10.64 -16.37 23.93
CA GLN A 112 -9.80 -15.72 24.93
C GLN A 112 -10.08 -14.23 25.05
N MET A 113 -10.66 -13.62 24.01
CA MET A 113 -11.01 -12.20 23.97
C MET A 113 -12.38 -11.90 24.59
N LEU A 114 -13.26 -12.91 24.66
CA LEU A 114 -14.62 -12.71 25.13
C LEU A 114 -14.72 -12.69 26.65
N THR A 115 -15.33 -11.63 27.15
CA THR A 115 -15.77 -11.58 28.54
C THR A 115 -17.20 -12.11 28.68
N PRO A 116 -17.62 -12.53 29.89
CA PRO A 116 -19.01 -12.88 30.15
C PRO A 116 -20.01 -11.74 29.84
N ASP A 117 -19.56 -10.49 29.90
CA ASP A 117 -20.36 -9.34 29.48
C ASP A 117 -20.52 -9.30 27.97
N ASP A 118 -19.44 -9.45 27.21
CA ASP A 118 -19.50 -9.44 25.73
C ASP A 118 -20.45 -10.51 25.19
N VAL A 119 -20.38 -11.73 25.74
CA VAL A 119 -21.22 -12.88 25.35
C VAL A 119 -22.71 -12.59 25.53
N VAL A 120 -23.08 -11.83 26.56
CA VAL A 120 -24.49 -11.60 26.92
C VAL A 120 -25.01 -10.28 26.37
N ASP A 121 -24.15 -9.27 26.26
CA ASP A 121 -24.54 -7.93 25.82
C ASP A 121 -24.57 -7.78 24.30
N ILE A 122 -23.76 -8.54 23.57
CA ILE A 122 -23.66 -8.50 22.11
C ILE A 122 -24.57 -9.57 21.52
N PRO A 123 -25.63 -9.19 20.77
CA PRO A 123 -26.62 -10.14 20.26
C PRO A 123 -26.03 -11.28 19.44
N GLU A 124 -25.03 -10.99 18.60
CA GLU A 124 -24.38 -11.97 17.74
C GLU A 124 -23.59 -13.01 18.55
N PHE A 125 -22.87 -12.59 19.59
CA PHE A 125 -22.16 -13.51 20.49
C PHE A 125 -23.12 -14.32 21.35
N GLN A 126 -24.22 -13.70 21.80
CA GLN A 126 -25.24 -14.41 22.54
C GLN A 126 -25.87 -15.51 21.69
N ASP A 127 -26.24 -15.22 20.44
CA ASP A 127 -26.85 -16.18 19.52
C ASP A 127 -25.88 -17.33 19.19
N ALA A 128 -24.62 -17.00 18.89
CA ALA A 128 -23.58 -17.99 18.65
C ALA A 128 -23.35 -18.88 19.88
N TYR A 129 -23.25 -18.29 21.08
CA TYR A 129 -23.08 -19.01 22.33
C TYR A 129 -24.25 -19.95 22.63
N MET A 130 -25.48 -19.45 22.47
CA MET A 130 -26.67 -20.26 22.68
C MET A 130 -26.69 -21.42 21.68
N THR A 131 -26.45 -21.16 20.40
CA THR A 131 -26.45 -22.17 19.33
C THR A 131 -25.40 -23.26 19.60
N ALA A 132 -24.17 -22.86 19.91
CA ALA A 132 -23.07 -23.79 20.25
C ALA A 132 -23.42 -24.73 21.41
N ASN A 133 -24.20 -24.23 22.37
CA ASN A 133 -24.56 -24.97 23.57
C ASN A 133 -25.99 -25.55 23.54
N THR A 134 -26.77 -25.39 22.45
CA THR A 134 -28.18 -25.87 22.42
C THR A 134 -28.27 -27.38 22.19
N GLY A 135 -27.35 -27.97 21.41
CA GLY A 135 -27.35 -29.40 21.03
C GLY A 135 -27.03 -30.37 22.18
N GLY A 136 -26.66 -29.85 23.34
CA GLY A 136 -26.40 -30.59 24.56
C GLY A 136 -26.10 -29.60 25.67
N LEU A 137 -27.13 -28.87 26.12
CA LEU A 137 -27.04 -27.85 27.19
C LEU A 137 -25.93 -28.20 28.16
N ALA A 138 -24.88 -27.38 28.19
CA ALA A 138 -23.84 -27.49 29.19
C ALA A 138 -24.55 -27.67 30.56
N PRO A 139 -24.28 -28.76 31.29
CA PRO A 139 -25.06 -29.11 32.47
C PRO A 139 -25.21 -27.90 33.40
N GLY A 140 -26.46 -27.49 33.68
CA GLY A 140 -26.75 -26.32 34.52
C GLY A 140 -26.87 -24.98 33.78
N MET A 141 -26.85 -24.95 32.44
CA MET A 141 -27.12 -23.73 31.68
C MET A 141 -28.50 -23.14 32.03
N PRO A 142 -28.58 -21.86 32.43
CA PRO A 142 -29.84 -21.20 32.73
C PRO A 142 -30.81 -21.22 31.53
N ARG A 143 -32.11 -21.34 31.80
CA ARG A 143 -33.17 -21.25 30.79
C ARG A 143 -33.98 -19.96 30.96
N PRO A 144 -34.35 -19.29 29.86
CA PRO A 144 -35.21 -18.12 29.94
C PRO A 144 -36.59 -18.52 30.49
N LYS A 145 -37.05 -17.83 31.53
CA LYS A 145 -38.39 -18.00 32.11
C LYS A 145 -39.39 -16.95 31.61
N TYR A 146 -38.95 -16.05 30.75
CA TYR A 146 -39.78 -15.05 30.08
C TYR A 146 -40.22 -15.56 28.70
N SER A 147 -41.31 -14.99 28.17
CA SER A 147 -41.83 -15.28 26.84
C SER A 147 -42.28 -14.00 26.17
N GLU A 148 -42.33 -13.97 24.83
CA GLU A 148 -42.80 -12.80 24.08
C GLU A 148 -44.25 -12.40 24.45
N ALA A 149 -45.10 -13.35 24.86
CA ALA A 149 -46.44 -13.06 25.35
C ALA A 149 -46.45 -12.18 26.62
N LEU A 150 -45.42 -12.28 27.46
CA LEU A 150 -45.26 -11.44 28.65
C LEU A 150 -44.81 -10.01 28.31
N LYS A 151 -44.16 -9.80 27.16
CA LYS A 151 -43.70 -8.48 26.71
C LYS A 151 -44.87 -7.53 26.50
N THR A 152 -45.98 -8.03 25.94
CA THR A 152 -47.20 -7.25 25.69
C THR A 152 -48.15 -7.25 26.90
N SER A 153 -48.32 -8.40 27.58
CA SER A 153 -49.29 -8.51 28.67
C SER A 153 -48.80 -7.96 30.01
N HIS A 154 -47.50 -8.09 30.30
CA HIS A 154 -46.90 -7.71 31.58
C HIS A 154 -45.44 -7.23 31.40
N PRO A 155 -45.22 -6.06 30.76
CA PRO A 155 -43.88 -5.60 30.36
C PRO A 155 -42.90 -5.50 31.54
N ALA A 156 -43.35 -5.04 32.71
CA ALA A 156 -42.51 -4.95 33.91
C ALA A 156 -42.05 -6.35 34.42
N LYS A 157 -42.92 -7.36 34.32
CA LYS A 157 -42.58 -8.74 34.69
C LYS A 157 -41.62 -9.36 33.68
N TYR A 158 -41.83 -9.08 32.39
CA TYR A 158 -40.94 -9.51 31.32
C TYR A 158 -39.52 -8.98 31.53
N GLU A 159 -39.34 -7.67 31.73
CA GLU A 159 -38.02 -7.08 31.94
C GLU A 159 -37.31 -7.63 33.18
N ARG A 160 -38.04 -7.79 34.30
CA ARG A 160 -37.46 -8.39 35.51
C ARG A 160 -36.95 -9.81 35.27
N LEU A 161 -37.75 -10.65 34.60
CA LEU A 161 -37.37 -12.03 34.30
C LEU A 161 -36.22 -12.11 33.28
N ARG A 162 -36.20 -11.20 32.31
CA ARG A 162 -35.11 -11.07 31.34
C ARG A 162 -33.81 -10.68 32.03
N GLN A 163 -33.83 -9.68 32.90
CA GLN A 163 -32.65 -9.27 33.68
C GLN A 163 -32.12 -10.42 34.56
N GLN A 164 -33.01 -11.12 35.28
CA GLN A 164 -32.61 -12.28 36.08
C GLN A 164 -31.94 -13.38 35.25
N TYR A 165 -32.45 -13.63 34.04
CA TYR A 165 -31.87 -14.59 33.11
C TYR A 165 -30.47 -14.15 32.64
N ILE A 166 -30.33 -12.91 32.19
CA ILE A 166 -29.05 -12.33 31.76
C ILE A 166 -28.01 -12.39 32.88
N THR A 167 -28.38 -12.02 34.11
CA THR A 167 -27.49 -12.13 35.27
C THR A 167 -27.08 -13.57 35.57
N ALA A 168 -28.02 -14.52 35.49
CA ALA A 168 -27.73 -15.93 35.69
C ALA A 168 -26.80 -16.48 34.60
N LEU A 169 -27.04 -16.09 33.34
CA LEU A 169 -26.24 -16.49 32.18
C LEU A 169 -24.81 -15.96 32.29
N LYS A 170 -24.65 -14.66 32.59
CA LYS A 170 -23.33 -14.05 32.83
C LYS A 170 -22.55 -14.79 33.92
N LYS A 171 -23.21 -15.09 35.05
CA LYS A 171 -22.58 -15.85 36.15
C LYS A 171 -22.19 -17.27 35.70
N PHE A 172 -23.03 -17.93 34.90
CA PHE A 172 -22.76 -19.27 34.39
C PHE A 172 -21.54 -19.28 33.47
N VAL A 173 -21.45 -18.36 32.50
CA VAL A 173 -20.29 -18.21 31.60
C VAL A 173 -19.01 -17.98 32.41
N ALA A 174 -19.05 -17.10 33.40
CA ALA A 174 -17.90 -16.81 34.26
C ALA A 174 -17.40 -18.03 35.06
N MET A 175 -18.31 -18.91 35.49
CA MET A 175 -17.97 -20.14 36.22
C MET A 175 -17.56 -21.30 35.30
N ASN A 176 -17.91 -21.24 34.02
CA ASN A 176 -17.70 -22.32 33.05
C ASN A 176 -17.09 -21.78 31.75
N PRO A 177 -15.85 -21.24 31.77
CA PRO A 177 -15.22 -20.64 30.59
C PRO A 177 -15.07 -21.63 29.43
N GLY A 178 -14.95 -22.93 29.70
CA GLY A 178 -14.91 -23.97 28.66
C GLY A 178 -16.20 -24.08 27.82
N THR A 179 -17.29 -23.42 28.20
CA THR A 179 -18.52 -23.34 27.38
C THR A 179 -18.41 -22.35 26.21
N LEU A 180 -17.33 -21.56 26.16
CA LEU A 180 -16.97 -20.71 25.03
C LEU A 180 -16.27 -21.49 23.91
N ALA A 181 -15.86 -22.72 24.15
CA ALA A 181 -15.19 -23.54 23.15
C ALA A 181 -16.10 -23.77 21.93
N GLY A 182 -15.62 -23.47 20.73
CA GLY A 182 -16.32 -23.76 19.48
C GLY A 182 -17.40 -22.74 19.08
N ILE A 183 -17.49 -21.59 19.76
CA ILE A 183 -18.44 -20.53 19.39
C ILE A 183 -18.08 -19.88 18.05
N GLU A 184 -16.80 -19.87 17.68
CA GLU A 184 -16.24 -19.26 16.48
C GLU A 184 -16.82 -19.91 15.22
N ALA A 185 -17.16 -21.21 15.30
CA ALA A 185 -17.85 -21.95 14.25
C ALA A 185 -19.25 -21.39 13.93
N TYR A 186 -19.88 -20.70 14.89
CA TYR A 186 -21.20 -20.10 14.72
C TYR A 186 -21.15 -18.60 14.39
N LEU A 187 -19.95 -18.02 14.35
CA LEU A 187 -19.73 -16.62 14.00
C LEU A 187 -19.38 -16.43 12.52
N ASP A 188 -19.17 -17.50 11.74
CA ASP A 188 -18.78 -17.41 10.32
C ASP A 188 -19.75 -16.56 9.48
N ALA A 189 -21.06 -16.69 9.73
CA ALA A 189 -22.08 -15.93 8.99
C ALA A 189 -21.99 -14.41 9.22
N VAL A 190 -21.48 -13.98 10.37
CA VAL A 190 -21.30 -12.57 10.73
C VAL A 190 -19.83 -12.13 10.67
N ASN A 191 -18.90 -13.05 10.33
CA ASN A 191 -17.46 -12.79 10.31
C ASN A 191 -17.08 -11.89 9.11
N PRO A 192 -16.65 -10.64 9.35
CA PRO A 192 -16.32 -9.72 8.27
C PRO A 192 -14.92 -9.93 7.68
N ALA A 193 -14.07 -10.80 8.28
CA ALA A 193 -12.70 -11.03 7.82
C ALA A 193 -12.62 -11.45 6.35
N ARG A 194 -13.53 -12.31 5.88
CA ARG A 194 -13.54 -12.71 4.46
C ARG A 194 -13.71 -11.51 3.53
N GLY A 195 -14.65 -10.61 3.84
CA GLY A 195 -14.91 -9.42 3.04
C GLY A 195 -13.73 -8.45 3.06
N TRP A 196 -13.13 -8.24 4.23
CA TRP A 196 -11.94 -7.42 4.37
C TRP A 196 -10.74 -7.97 3.60
N ASN A 197 -10.47 -9.27 3.73
CA ASN A 197 -9.37 -9.93 3.05
C ASN A 197 -9.53 -9.87 1.53
N GLN A 198 -10.76 -9.99 1.02
CA GLN A 198 -11.08 -9.79 -0.39
C GLN A 198 -10.81 -8.34 -0.84
N LEU A 199 -11.23 -7.36 -0.04
CA LEU A 199 -10.99 -5.95 -0.32
C LEU A 199 -9.49 -5.61 -0.34
N ALA A 200 -8.76 -6.08 0.67
CA ALA A 200 -7.31 -5.91 0.77
C ALA A 200 -6.57 -6.62 -0.38
N ALA A 201 -6.97 -7.83 -0.75
CA ALA A 201 -6.41 -8.54 -1.90
C ALA A 201 -6.69 -7.79 -3.22
N ALA A 202 -7.92 -7.31 -3.41
CA ALA A 202 -8.29 -6.53 -4.59
C ALA A 202 -7.49 -5.22 -4.67
N HIS A 203 -7.32 -4.52 -3.55
CA HIS A 203 -6.51 -3.31 -3.47
C HIS A 203 -5.04 -3.59 -3.80
N ARG A 204 -4.42 -4.60 -3.16
CA ARG A 204 -3.05 -5.04 -3.48
C ARG A 204 -2.86 -5.35 -4.96
N ASN A 205 -3.81 -6.05 -5.58
CA ASN A 205 -3.77 -6.38 -7.00
C ASN A 205 -3.87 -5.13 -7.90
N ARG A 206 -4.66 -4.12 -7.50
CA ARG A 206 -4.72 -2.84 -8.22
C ARG A 206 -3.39 -2.09 -8.09
N MET A 207 -2.83 -2.00 -6.88
CA MET A 207 -1.56 -1.31 -6.64
C MET A 207 -0.40 -1.96 -7.37
N ALA A 208 -0.37 -3.31 -7.43
CA ALA A 208 0.61 -4.07 -8.20
C ALA A 208 0.59 -3.77 -9.71
N ARG A 209 -0.51 -3.22 -10.24
CA ARG A 209 -0.59 -2.77 -11.66
C ARG A 209 -0.36 -1.28 -11.79
N ARG A 210 -0.90 -0.50 -10.86
CA ARG A 210 -0.93 0.97 -10.93
C ARG A 210 0.44 1.59 -10.69
N ALA A 211 1.21 1.10 -9.71
CA ALA A 211 2.53 1.66 -9.42
C ALA A 211 3.51 1.50 -10.60
N PRO A 212 3.64 0.33 -11.25
CA PRO A 212 4.46 0.21 -12.46
C PRO A 212 3.98 1.07 -13.63
N GLU A 213 2.67 1.24 -13.78
CA GLU A 213 2.09 2.11 -14.81
C GLU A 213 2.48 3.58 -14.58
N ILE A 214 2.35 4.08 -13.35
CA ILE A 214 2.75 5.44 -12.98
C ILE A 214 4.26 5.62 -13.17
N ALA A 215 5.07 4.65 -12.73
CA ALA A 215 6.52 4.69 -12.91
C ALA A 215 6.90 4.83 -14.39
N GLN A 216 6.29 4.04 -15.27
CA GLN A 216 6.61 4.04 -16.70
C GLN A 216 6.05 5.26 -17.46
N THR A 217 4.94 5.84 -17.00
CA THR A 217 4.27 6.94 -17.70
C THR A 217 4.70 8.33 -17.23
N ARG A 218 5.10 8.48 -15.96
CA ARG A 218 5.44 9.79 -15.37
C ARG A 218 6.90 9.96 -15.00
N TYR A 219 7.57 8.89 -14.54
CA TYR A 219 8.89 8.97 -13.93
C TYR A 219 10.00 8.29 -14.74
N LEU A 220 9.65 7.67 -15.87
CA LEU A 220 10.60 6.96 -16.71
C LEU A 220 11.55 7.94 -17.41
N VAL A 221 12.85 7.73 -17.21
CA VAL A 221 13.91 8.45 -17.90
C VAL A 221 14.46 7.61 -19.04
N ALA A 222 14.73 6.33 -18.78
CA ALA A 222 15.21 5.39 -19.77
C ALA A 222 14.91 3.94 -19.34
N LYS A 223 15.01 2.99 -20.26
CA LYS A 223 14.92 1.56 -19.98
C LYS A 223 15.92 0.79 -20.83
N THR A 224 16.40 -0.33 -20.33
CA THR A 224 17.32 -1.23 -21.04
C THR A 224 17.11 -2.65 -20.56
N ASP A 225 17.46 -3.62 -21.39
CA ASP A 225 17.46 -5.04 -21.03
C ASP A 225 18.90 -5.49 -20.79
N THR A 226 19.12 -6.38 -19.84
CA THR A 226 20.43 -7.01 -19.64
C THR A 226 20.74 -8.03 -20.73
N ASP A 227 22.02 -8.16 -21.07
CA ASP A 227 22.51 -9.19 -21.98
C ASP A 227 22.59 -10.59 -21.31
N LEU A 228 23.19 -11.56 -21.99
CA LEU A 228 23.38 -12.92 -21.46
C LEU A 228 24.37 -13.01 -20.29
N ASN A 229 25.16 -11.97 -20.06
CA ASN A 229 26.09 -11.84 -18.94
C ASN A 229 25.49 -11.05 -17.77
N GLY A 230 24.23 -10.59 -17.90
CA GLY A 230 23.58 -9.75 -16.91
C GLY A 230 24.04 -8.30 -16.95
N HIS A 231 24.75 -7.90 -18.01
CA HIS A 231 25.24 -6.56 -18.20
C HIS A 231 24.19 -5.68 -18.88
N GLY A 232 24.00 -4.46 -18.40
CA GLY A 232 23.13 -3.46 -18.99
C GLY A 232 23.80 -2.10 -19.07
N SER A 233 23.43 -1.30 -20.07
CA SER A 233 23.92 0.07 -20.22
C SER A 233 22.82 1.04 -20.65
N LEU A 234 22.96 2.28 -20.19
CA LEU A 234 22.11 3.43 -20.50
C LEU A 234 23.02 4.58 -20.91
N LEU A 235 22.86 5.06 -22.14
CA LEU A 235 23.70 6.11 -22.72
C LEU A 235 22.94 7.42 -22.82
N ASN A 236 23.67 8.53 -22.92
CA ASN A 236 23.11 9.88 -23.11
C ASN A 236 22.13 10.30 -22.00
N VAL A 237 22.40 9.89 -20.76
CA VAL A 237 21.56 10.23 -19.60
C VAL A 237 21.93 11.64 -19.13
N PRO A 238 20.96 12.55 -18.96
CA PRO A 238 21.25 13.87 -18.39
C PRO A 238 21.90 13.77 -17.00
N PRO A 239 22.79 14.69 -16.62
CA PRO A 239 23.32 14.72 -15.26
C PRO A 239 22.22 14.92 -14.22
N GLY A 240 22.23 14.13 -13.15
CA GLY A 240 21.18 14.13 -12.15
C GLY A 240 21.22 12.92 -11.21
N MET A 241 20.27 12.89 -10.28
CA MET A 241 20.04 11.77 -9.37
C MET A 241 18.83 10.97 -9.87
N TYR A 242 18.97 9.65 -9.92
CA TYR A 242 18.00 8.72 -10.48
C TYR A 242 17.93 7.44 -9.65
N TRP A 243 16.98 6.57 -9.97
CA TRP A 243 16.87 5.23 -9.40
C TRP A 243 16.88 4.18 -10.50
N LEU A 244 17.80 3.23 -10.41
CA LEU A 244 17.82 2.04 -11.25
C LEU A 244 16.96 0.96 -10.60
N SER A 245 15.85 0.61 -11.25
CA SER A 245 14.80 -0.22 -10.66
C SER A 245 14.34 -1.36 -11.57
N THR A 246 13.97 -2.48 -10.95
CA THR A 246 13.21 -3.56 -11.59
C THR A 246 11.69 -3.41 -11.41
N LEU A 247 11.24 -2.27 -10.88
CA LEU A 247 9.85 -2.03 -10.47
C LEU A 247 9.39 -3.11 -9.49
N ASN A 248 8.28 -3.80 -9.81
CA ASN A 248 7.77 -4.95 -9.06
C ASN A 248 8.14 -6.31 -9.68
N LEU A 249 8.99 -6.33 -10.71
CA LEU A 249 9.44 -7.55 -11.36
C LEU A 249 10.58 -8.19 -10.54
N ASN A 250 10.48 -9.51 -10.37
CA ASN A 250 11.45 -10.29 -9.62
C ASN A 250 12.49 -10.88 -10.57
N ALA A 251 13.76 -10.53 -10.37
CA ALA A 251 14.86 -11.29 -10.91
C ALA A 251 15.00 -12.59 -10.11
N ALA A 252 14.94 -13.73 -10.79
CA ALA A 252 14.83 -15.05 -10.18
C ALA A 252 16.08 -15.90 -10.46
N ALA A 253 16.66 -16.48 -9.42
CA ALA A 253 17.65 -17.54 -9.54
C ALA A 253 17.44 -18.59 -8.45
N ALA A 254 17.17 -19.84 -8.85
CA ALA A 254 16.78 -20.95 -7.98
C ALA A 254 15.74 -20.55 -6.90
N ASP A 255 16.14 -20.55 -5.62
CA ASP A 255 15.31 -20.24 -4.45
C ASP A 255 15.13 -18.73 -4.22
N LEU A 256 15.96 -17.87 -4.81
CA LEU A 256 15.97 -16.45 -4.54
C LEU A 256 15.18 -15.63 -5.58
N ARG A 257 14.53 -14.57 -5.11
CA ARG A 257 13.80 -13.58 -5.92
C ARG A 257 14.22 -12.19 -5.46
N LEU A 258 14.88 -11.41 -6.31
CA LEU A 258 15.35 -10.07 -5.96
C LEU A 258 14.64 -8.99 -6.77
N ARG A 259 14.49 -7.83 -6.14
CA ARG A 259 14.15 -6.55 -6.77
C ARG A 259 15.24 -5.54 -6.48
N TRP A 260 15.49 -4.65 -7.42
CA TRP A 260 16.39 -3.52 -7.21
C TRP A 260 15.63 -2.20 -7.31
N ASN A 261 16.03 -1.24 -6.48
CA ASN A 261 15.63 0.16 -6.54
C ASN A 261 16.77 0.99 -5.95
N VAL A 262 17.87 1.07 -6.70
CA VAL A 262 19.15 1.61 -6.22
C VAL A 262 19.32 3.04 -6.73
N GLU A 263 19.68 3.95 -5.84
CA GLU A 263 19.97 5.35 -6.20
C GLU A 263 21.27 5.44 -7.02
N VAL A 264 21.25 6.27 -8.06
CA VAL A 264 22.34 6.46 -9.01
C VAL A 264 22.51 7.94 -9.31
N THR A 265 23.73 8.44 -9.15
CA THR A 265 24.10 9.78 -9.60
C THR A 265 24.82 9.71 -10.95
N VAL A 266 24.31 10.44 -11.93
CA VAL A 266 24.92 10.61 -13.26
C VAL A 266 25.67 11.93 -13.30
N GLN A 267 26.98 11.86 -13.56
CA GLN A 267 27.84 13.04 -13.69
C GLN A 267 28.04 13.41 -15.18
N PRO A 268 28.24 14.70 -15.50
CA PRO A 268 28.43 15.12 -16.87
C PRO A 268 29.65 14.45 -17.53
N GLY A 269 29.45 13.83 -18.70
CA GLY A 269 30.51 13.20 -19.49
C GLY A 269 31.18 11.99 -18.83
N ARG A 270 30.61 11.41 -17.77
CA ARG A 270 31.16 10.25 -17.06
C ARG A 270 30.22 9.05 -17.13
N THR A 271 30.81 7.86 -17.05
CA THR A 271 30.08 6.61 -16.88
C THR A 271 30.04 6.23 -15.40
N THR A 272 28.85 6.10 -14.85
CA THR A 272 28.62 5.56 -13.51
C THR A 272 28.49 4.05 -13.60
N ARG A 273 29.29 3.29 -12.82
CA ARG A 273 29.28 1.82 -12.80
C ARG A 273 28.67 1.30 -11.51
N ILE A 274 27.78 0.31 -11.63
CA ILE A 274 27.02 -0.24 -10.50
C ILE A 274 27.00 -1.76 -10.58
N GLU A 275 27.15 -2.41 -9.43
CA GLU A 275 26.89 -3.85 -9.31
C GLU A 275 25.57 -4.06 -8.56
N LEU A 276 24.66 -4.80 -9.18
CA LEU A 276 23.38 -5.18 -8.59
C LEU A 276 23.49 -6.63 -8.12
N THR A 277 23.47 -6.81 -6.80
CA THR A 277 23.68 -8.10 -6.12
C THR A 277 22.64 -8.30 -5.02
N ASN A 278 22.72 -9.41 -4.29
CA ASN A 278 21.90 -9.64 -3.10
C ASN A 278 22.10 -8.57 -2.01
N LEU A 279 23.23 -7.85 -1.99
CA LEU A 279 23.53 -6.87 -0.93
C LEU A 279 22.70 -5.57 -1.07
N ASN A 280 22.31 -5.22 -2.29
CA ASN A 280 21.51 -4.05 -2.59
C ASN A 280 20.19 -4.39 -3.28
N GLY A 281 19.86 -5.68 -3.33
CA GLY A 281 18.56 -6.20 -3.74
C GLY A 281 17.69 -6.46 -2.52
N THR A 282 16.38 -6.38 -2.70
CA THR A 282 15.40 -6.76 -1.68
C THR A 282 14.59 -7.96 -2.15
N GLU A 283 14.35 -8.90 -1.24
CA GLU A 283 13.38 -9.95 -1.48
C GLU A 283 11.96 -9.37 -1.41
N PRO A 284 11.03 -9.83 -2.26
CA PRO A 284 9.63 -9.52 -2.07
C PRO A 284 9.22 -10.06 -0.69
N SER A 285 8.65 -9.22 0.17
CA SER A 285 8.20 -9.60 1.50
C SER A 285 7.30 -10.85 1.43
N GLN A 286 7.64 -11.87 2.23
CA GLN A 286 6.93 -13.15 2.30
C GLN A 286 5.53 -13.05 2.93
N THR A 287 4.96 -11.86 3.15
CA THR A 287 3.57 -11.66 3.60
C THR A 287 2.52 -12.01 2.53
N ALA A 288 2.87 -12.95 1.65
CA ALA A 288 2.07 -13.51 0.58
C ALA A 288 2.09 -15.05 0.66
N ARG A 289 1.63 -15.59 1.79
CA ARG A 289 0.92 -16.88 1.85
C ARG A 289 -0.30 -16.73 2.73
#